data_AF-A0AA95LWW7-F1
#
_entry.id   AF-A0AA95LWW7-F1
#
_cell.length_a   1.000
_cell.length_b   1.000
_cell.length_c   1.000
_cell.angle_alpha   90.00
_cell.angle_beta   90.00
_cell.angle_gamma   90.00
#
_symmetry.space_group_name_H-M   'P 1'
#
loop_
_entity.id
_entity.type
_entity.pdbx_description
1 polymer ?
#
loop_
_entity_poly.entity_id
_entity_poly.type
_entity_poly.pdbx_seq_one_letter_code
_entity_poly.pdbx_strand_id
1 'polypeptide(L)'
;MKKLLAVFFALALAFTAIGSTPAMAYGNDESRLYLERGGRITNLVWGKVPLYNGPGNPNVVGYVADQPVTVNQAWFLINTSLGPKWVGYNSDQTGLPFNYYPYDAELRVLGTRPLYNGPGNPNIVGYVANQEVTVKQAWYLINTSLGQKWIGYNV
;
A
#
# COMPACT_ATOMS: atom_id res chain seq x y z
N MET A 1 -49.54 30.55 -6.64
CA MET A 1 -48.19 30.61 -6.02
C MET A 1 -47.71 29.19 -5.77
N LYS A 2 -46.80 28.66 -6.60
CA LYS A 2 -46.26 27.29 -6.47
C LYS A 2 -45.04 27.34 -5.53
N LYS A 3 -45.07 26.56 -4.46
CA LYS A 3 -43.95 26.44 -3.50
C LYS A 3 -42.91 25.48 -4.10
N LEU A 4 -41.68 25.95 -4.31
CA LEU A 4 -40.54 25.09 -4.65
C LEU A 4 -40.10 24.35 -3.38
N LEU A 5 -40.09 23.02 -3.44
CA LEU A 5 -39.38 22.19 -2.46
C LEU A 5 -37.90 22.16 -2.85
N ALA A 6 -37.05 22.76 -2.03
CA ALA A 6 -35.60 22.57 -2.12
C ALA A 6 -35.25 21.21 -1.51
N VAL A 7 -34.82 20.27 -2.35
CA VAL A 7 -34.26 18.99 -1.91
C VAL A 7 -32.77 19.21 -1.65
N PHE A 8 -32.38 19.19 -0.38
CA PHE A 8 -30.98 19.15 0.01
C PHE A 8 -30.47 17.73 -0.14
N PHE A 9 -29.64 17.49 -1.17
CA PHE A 9 -28.81 16.30 -1.24
C PHE A 9 -27.65 16.47 -0.24
N ALA A 10 -27.78 15.86 0.94
CA ALA A 10 -26.65 15.64 1.82
C ALA A 10 -25.78 14.55 1.19
N LEU A 11 -24.69 14.95 0.53
CA LEU A 11 -23.67 14.03 0.06
C LEU A 11 -22.92 13.50 1.28
N ALA A 12 -23.34 12.36 1.81
CA ALA A 12 -22.60 11.65 2.83
C ALA A 12 -21.31 11.10 2.19
N LEU A 13 -20.21 11.85 2.29
CA LEU A 13 -18.88 11.27 2.09
C LEU A 13 -18.66 10.27 3.22
N ALA A 14 -18.84 8.98 2.92
CA ALA A 14 -18.30 7.92 3.74
C ALA A 14 -16.77 8.00 3.63
N PHE A 15 -16.15 8.76 4.54
CA PHE A 15 -14.73 8.61 4.83
C PHE A 15 -14.59 7.24 5.51
N THR A 16 -14.30 6.20 4.72
CA THR A 16 -13.72 5.00 5.29
C THR A 16 -12.40 5.44 5.92
N ALA A 17 -12.41 5.47 7.26
CA ALA A 17 -11.26 5.81 8.06
C ALA A 17 -10.09 4.97 7.56
N ILE A 18 -9.04 5.65 7.06
CA ILE A 18 -7.76 5.02 6.74
C ILE A 18 -7.03 4.80 8.08
N GLY A 19 -7.68 4.05 8.96
CA GLY A 19 -7.12 3.45 10.15
C GLY A 19 -6.74 2.03 9.81
N SER A 20 -5.63 1.56 10.37
CA SER A 20 -5.11 0.20 10.25
C SER A 20 -6.23 -0.84 10.12
N THR A 21 -6.35 -1.46 8.95
CA THR A 21 -7.31 -2.55 8.76
C THR A 21 -6.85 -3.71 9.66
N PRO A 22 -7.68 -4.21 10.59
CA PRO A 22 -7.30 -5.28 11.51
C PRO A 22 -7.01 -6.61 10.80
N ALA A 23 -7.29 -6.66 9.49
CA ALA A 23 -6.98 -7.79 8.63
C ALA A 23 -5.48 -7.87 8.28
N MET A 24 -4.73 -6.76 8.29
CA MET A 24 -3.33 -6.73 7.84
C MET A 24 -2.36 -7.35 8.85
N ALA A 25 -1.24 -7.86 8.36
CA ALA A 25 -0.15 -8.36 9.20
C ALA A 25 0.49 -7.21 10.01
N TYR A 26 1.17 -7.57 11.10
CA TYR A 26 2.10 -6.67 11.75
C TYR A 26 3.25 -6.36 10.78
N GLY A 27 3.63 -5.09 10.69
CA GLY A 27 4.36 -4.54 9.57
C GLY A 27 5.64 -3.83 9.90
N ASN A 28 6.27 -4.13 11.05
CA ASN A 28 7.60 -3.64 11.34
C ASN A 28 8.61 -4.33 10.38
N ASP A 29 9.66 -4.98 10.86
CA ASP A 29 10.55 -5.79 10.03
C ASP A 29 9.85 -6.84 9.14
N GLU A 30 8.60 -7.28 9.40
CA GLU A 30 7.93 -8.22 8.50
C GLU A 30 7.55 -7.61 7.13
N SER A 31 7.43 -6.29 7.03
CA SER A 31 7.21 -5.61 5.74
C SER A 31 8.51 -5.39 4.97
N ARG A 32 9.67 -5.74 5.53
CA ARG A 32 10.96 -5.50 4.89
C ARG A 32 11.04 -6.09 3.48
N LEU A 33 11.58 -5.28 2.57
CA LEU A 33 11.89 -5.68 1.20
C LEU A 33 13.37 -6.00 1.08
N TYR A 34 13.69 -7.00 0.27
CA TYR A 34 15.04 -7.45 -0.04
C TYR A 34 15.27 -7.39 -1.54
N LEU A 35 16.51 -7.14 -1.95
CA LEU A 35 16.94 -7.28 -3.33
C LEU A 35 17.71 -8.60 -3.47
N GLU A 36 17.14 -9.56 -4.19
CA GLU A 36 17.80 -10.83 -4.47
C GLU A 36 18.77 -10.73 -5.65
N ARG A 37 19.67 -11.72 -5.72
CA ARG A 37 20.58 -11.90 -6.85
C ARG A 37 19.76 -12.05 -8.14
N GLY A 38 19.96 -11.14 -9.09
CA GLY A 38 19.17 -11.06 -10.32
C GLY A 38 18.17 -9.91 -10.36
N GLY A 39 18.18 -9.02 -9.35
CA GLY A 39 17.41 -7.77 -9.39
C GLY A 39 15.93 -7.93 -9.01
N ARG A 40 15.55 -9.07 -8.40
CA ARG A 40 14.18 -9.34 -7.98
C ARG A 40 13.96 -8.78 -6.58
N ILE A 41 12.90 -8.01 -6.42
CA ILE A 41 12.46 -7.54 -5.10
C ILE A 41 11.65 -8.66 -4.45
N THR A 42 12.01 -9.01 -3.22
CA THR A 42 11.29 -10.02 -2.42
C THR A 42 10.92 -9.49 -1.05
N ASN A 43 9.93 -10.12 -0.44
CA ASN A 43 9.60 -9.97 0.97
C ASN A 43 9.69 -11.35 1.61
N LEU A 44 10.16 -11.43 2.86
CA LEU A 44 10.11 -12.65 3.64
C LEU A 44 8.83 -12.63 4.46
N VAL A 45 7.87 -13.46 4.09
CA VAL A 45 6.63 -13.63 4.85
C VAL A 45 6.98 -14.41 6.10
N TRP A 46 6.63 -13.87 7.27
CA TRP A 46 6.77 -14.56 8.55
C TRP A 46 5.41 -15.07 9.04
N GLY A 47 5.35 -16.33 9.45
CA GLY A 47 4.11 -16.93 9.97
C GLY A 47 3.02 -17.07 8.89
N LYS A 48 1.78 -16.73 9.22
CA LYS A 48 0.61 -16.89 8.35
C LYS A 48 0.02 -15.52 8.02
N VAL A 49 0.24 -15.04 6.81
CA VAL A 49 -0.23 -13.73 6.34
C VAL A 49 -1.44 -13.90 5.42
N PRO A 50 -2.53 -13.13 5.61
CA PRO A 50 -3.72 -13.19 4.76
C PRO A 50 -3.45 -12.66 3.34
N LEU A 51 -4.08 -13.32 2.37
CA LEU A 51 -4.07 -12.91 0.96
C LEU A 51 -5.37 -12.19 0.60
N TYR A 52 -5.26 -11.14 -0.21
CA TYR A 52 -6.37 -10.31 -0.68
C TYR A 52 -6.40 -10.21 -2.19
N ASN A 53 -7.59 -9.94 -2.73
CA ASN A 53 -7.76 -9.57 -4.15
C ASN A 53 -7.37 -8.12 -4.44
N GLY A 54 -7.25 -7.26 -3.42
CA GLY A 54 -6.82 -5.88 -3.58
C GLY A 54 -6.69 -5.13 -2.24
N PRO A 55 -5.87 -4.07 -2.16
CA PRO A 55 -5.69 -3.28 -0.93
C PRO A 55 -6.96 -2.57 -0.42
N GLY A 56 -7.93 -2.33 -1.30
CA GLY A 56 -9.25 -1.78 -0.95
C GLY A 56 -10.32 -2.86 -0.67
N ASN A 57 -9.95 -4.13 -0.70
CA ASN A 57 -10.88 -5.25 -0.51
C ASN A 57 -10.45 -6.07 0.72
N PRO A 58 -11.15 -5.93 1.86
CA PRO A 58 -10.75 -6.59 3.11
C PRO A 58 -11.05 -8.10 3.13
N ASN A 59 -11.64 -8.67 2.07
CA ASN A 59 -11.98 -10.08 2.03
C ASN A 59 -10.72 -10.94 1.86
N VAL A 60 -10.42 -11.73 2.89
CA VAL A 60 -9.35 -12.72 2.85
C VAL A 60 -9.75 -13.85 1.89
N VAL A 61 -8.89 -14.12 0.91
CA VAL A 61 -9.12 -15.17 -0.11
C VAL A 61 -8.16 -16.35 0.00
N GLY A 62 -7.25 -16.30 0.96
CA GLY A 62 -6.27 -17.33 1.22
C GLY A 62 -5.25 -16.87 2.24
N TYR A 63 -4.21 -17.66 2.42
CA TYR A 63 -3.08 -17.31 3.28
C TYR A 63 -1.79 -17.75 2.61
N VAL A 64 -0.73 -16.99 2.87
CA VAL A 64 0.63 -17.36 2.55
C VAL A 64 1.36 -17.67 3.85
N ALA A 65 2.02 -18.83 3.89
CA ALA A 65 2.83 -19.27 5.02
C ALA A 65 4.28 -18.79 4.86
N ASP A 66 5.09 -19.01 5.90
CA ASP A 66 6.49 -18.65 6.00
C ASP A 66 7.31 -19.08 4.76
N GLN A 67 7.69 -18.09 3.95
CA GLN A 67 8.49 -18.25 2.73
C GLN A 67 8.90 -16.89 2.14
N PRO A 68 9.98 -16.84 1.34
CA PRO A 68 10.24 -15.69 0.49
C PRO A 68 9.21 -15.60 -0.65
N VAL A 69 8.72 -14.40 -0.92
CA VAL A 69 7.78 -14.11 -2.01
C VAL A 69 8.33 -13.03 -2.94
N THR A 70 8.16 -13.21 -4.25
CA THR A 70 8.49 -12.17 -5.22
C THR A 70 7.44 -11.05 -5.18
N VAL A 71 7.89 -9.81 -5.04
CA VAL A 71 7.08 -8.60 -5.03
C VAL A 71 7.08 -7.98 -6.43
N ASN A 72 5.93 -8.00 -7.09
CA ASN A 72 5.73 -7.42 -8.43
C ASN A 72 5.42 -5.92 -8.37
N GLN A 73 4.71 -5.50 -7.31
CA GLN A 73 4.41 -4.10 -7.02
C GLN A 73 4.40 -3.88 -5.52
N ALA A 74 4.85 -2.71 -5.09
CA ALA A 74 4.78 -2.25 -3.71
C ALA A 74 4.07 -0.91 -3.64
N TRP A 75 3.16 -0.77 -2.68
CA TRP A 75 2.38 0.43 -2.45
C TRP A 75 2.47 0.84 -1.00
N PHE A 76 2.77 2.11 -0.76
CA PHE A 76 2.90 2.66 0.58
C PHE A 76 1.88 3.75 0.81
N LEU A 77 1.16 3.68 1.91
CA LEU A 77 0.35 4.77 2.40
C LEU A 77 1.24 5.70 3.22
N ILE A 78 1.39 6.93 2.78
CA ILE A 78 2.28 7.92 3.40
C ILE A 78 1.48 9.14 3.87
N ASN A 79 1.99 9.81 4.90
CA ASN A 79 1.47 11.11 5.31
C ASN A 79 1.88 12.20 4.32
N THR A 80 0.91 13.03 3.89
CA THR A 80 1.17 14.18 3.01
C THR A 80 0.36 15.38 3.48
N SER A 81 0.65 16.57 2.96
CA SER A 81 -0.15 17.78 3.19
C SER A 81 -1.60 17.67 2.68
N LEU A 82 -1.88 16.75 1.75
CA LEU A 82 -3.22 16.44 1.23
C LEU A 82 -3.94 15.37 2.07
N GLY A 83 -3.41 15.06 3.27
CA GLY A 83 -3.78 13.88 4.06
C GLY A 83 -3.07 12.60 3.59
N PRO A 84 -3.41 11.43 4.13
CA PRO A 84 -2.82 10.17 3.69
C PRO A 84 -3.03 9.92 2.20
N LYS A 85 -1.97 9.52 1.49
CA LYS A 85 -1.98 9.22 0.05
C LYS A 85 -1.07 8.04 -0.25
N TRP A 86 -1.35 7.37 -1.37
CA TRP A 86 -0.61 6.21 -1.81
C TRP A 86 0.50 6.58 -2.79
N VAL A 87 1.66 5.95 -2.65
CA VAL A 87 2.75 5.98 -3.62
C VAL A 87 3.09 4.55 -4.05
N GLY A 88 3.21 4.34 -5.35
CA GLY A 88 3.44 3.02 -5.96
C GLY A 88 4.86 2.83 -6.48
N TYR A 89 5.32 1.58 -6.45
CA TYR A 89 6.60 1.12 -6.95
C TYR A 89 6.42 -0.19 -7.71
N ASN A 90 7.11 -0.35 -8.84
CA ASN A 90 7.13 -1.57 -9.65
C ASN A 90 8.39 -2.40 -9.33
N SER A 91 8.39 -3.68 -9.73
CA SER A 91 9.47 -4.63 -9.46
C SER A 91 10.83 -4.26 -10.09
N ASP A 92 10.84 -3.41 -11.11
CA ASP A 92 12.06 -2.89 -11.76
C ASP A 92 12.74 -1.78 -10.95
N GLN A 93 12.08 -1.25 -9.91
CA GLN A 93 12.62 -0.21 -9.06
C GLN A 93 13.51 -0.78 -7.95
N THR A 94 14.62 -1.42 -8.34
CA THR A 94 15.55 -2.15 -7.47
C THR A 94 16.21 -1.32 -6.37
N GLY A 95 16.09 0.01 -6.44
CA GLY A 95 16.48 0.92 -5.36
C GLY A 95 15.53 0.90 -4.15
N LEU A 96 14.27 0.46 -4.30
CA LEU A 96 13.26 0.52 -3.24
C LEU A 96 13.68 -0.19 -1.94
N PRO A 97 14.23 -1.43 -1.96
CA PRO A 97 14.67 -2.11 -0.74
C PRO A 97 15.69 -1.33 0.09
N PHE A 98 16.47 -0.43 -0.52
CA PHE A 98 17.47 0.39 0.17
C PHE A 98 16.93 1.75 0.65
N ASN A 99 15.69 2.07 0.32
CA ASN A 99 15.05 3.35 0.65
C ASN A 99 13.84 3.18 1.57
N TYR A 100 13.47 1.93 1.90
CA TYR A 100 12.38 1.64 2.81
C TYR A 100 12.93 1.05 4.11
N TYR A 101 12.69 1.76 5.22
CA TYR A 101 13.14 1.42 6.56
C TYR A 101 11.90 1.08 7.41
N PRO A 102 11.43 -0.17 7.35
CA PRO A 102 10.14 -0.53 7.94
C PRO A 102 10.13 -0.47 9.48
N TYR A 103 11.28 -0.68 10.13
CA TYR A 103 11.42 -0.56 11.58
C TYR A 103 11.09 0.86 12.08
N ASP A 104 11.51 1.87 11.31
CA ASP A 104 11.28 3.29 11.62
C ASP A 104 10.00 3.84 10.97
N ALA A 105 9.22 2.98 10.30
CA ALA A 105 8.09 3.35 9.48
C ALA A 105 8.44 4.46 8.46
N GLU A 106 9.62 4.41 7.86
CA GLU A 106 10.14 5.48 7.00
C GLU A 106 10.37 5.01 5.55
N LEU A 107 10.04 5.88 4.61
CA LEU A 107 10.36 5.71 3.20
C LEU A 107 11.08 6.97 2.69
N ARG A 108 12.29 6.79 2.16
CA ARG A 108 12.99 7.81 1.39
C ARG A 108 12.46 7.84 -0.03
N VAL A 109 11.59 8.79 -0.34
CA VAL A 109 11.11 9.02 -1.70
C VAL A 109 12.24 9.68 -2.49
N LEU A 110 12.67 9.03 -3.58
CA LEU A 110 13.65 9.58 -4.51
C LEU A 110 12.94 10.23 -5.72
N GLY A 111 13.39 11.43 -6.06
CA GLY A 111 12.82 12.23 -7.15
C GLY A 111 11.38 12.68 -6.86
N THR A 112 10.65 13.03 -7.92
CA THR A 112 9.22 13.37 -7.82
C THR A 112 8.39 12.15 -8.15
N ARG A 113 7.47 11.76 -7.27
CA ARG A 113 6.57 10.62 -7.47
C ARG A 113 5.09 11.01 -7.43
N PRO A 114 4.25 10.38 -8.27
CA PRO A 114 2.81 10.60 -8.24
C PRO A 114 2.19 10.05 -6.96
N LEU A 115 1.16 10.76 -6.48
CA LEU A 115 0.31 10.39 -5.36
C LEU A 115 -1.06 9.95 -5.87
N TYR A 116 -1.63 8.96 -5.20
CA TYR A 116 -2.92 8.36 -5.56
C TYR A 116 -3.86 8.26 -4.35
N ASN A 117 -5.16 8.20 -4.62
CA ASN A 117 -6.17 7.93 -3.58
C ASN A 117 -6.29 6.43 -3.23
N GLY A 118 -5.64 5.54 -4.00
CA GLY A 118 -5.65 4.10 -3.73
C GLY A 118 -4.65 3.36 -4.61
N PRO A 119 -4.17 2.17 -4.19
CA PRO A 119 -3.33 1.32 -5.03
C PRO A 119 -4.04 0.91 -6.32
N GLY A 120 -3.33 0.99 -7.45
CA GLY A 120 -3.88 0.66 -8.77
C GLY A 120 -4.90 1.69 -9.32
N ASN A 121 -5.13 2.81 -8.63
CA ASN A 121 -5.92 3.91 -9.18
C ASN A 121 -5.09 4.67 -10.23
N PRO A 122 -5.58 4.84 -11.47
CA PRO A 122 -4.82 5.56 -12.50
C PRO A 122 -4.78 7.08 -12.29
N ASN A 123 -5.67 7.63 -11.46
CA ASN A 123 -5.82 9.08 -11.30
C ASN A 123 -4.80 9.64 -10.32
N ILE A 124 -3.83 10.40 -10.84
CA ILE A 124 -2.85 11.14 -10.05
C ILE A 124 -3.57 12.31 -9.37
N VAL A 125 -3.39 12.45 -8.05
CA VAL A 125 -4.02 13.50 -7.23
C VAL A 125 -3.02 14.47 -6.63
N GLY A 126 -1.72 14.26 -6.88
CA GLY A 126 -0.65 15.10 -6.41
C GLY A 126 0.71 14.47 -6.67
N TYR A 127 1.75 15.10 -6.13
CA TYR A 127 3.10 14.59 -6.21
C TYR A 127 3.81 14.77 -4.88
N VAL A 128 4.74 13.87 -4.58
CA VAL A 128 5.67 13.95 -3.46
C VAL A 128 7.08 14.11 -4.05
N ALA A 129 7.78 15.15 -3.61
CA ALA A 129 9.16 15.41 -4.01
C ALA A 129 10.15 14.59 -3.15
N ASN A 130 11.43 14.66 -3.51
CA ASN A 130 12.51 13.95 -2.82
C ASN A 130 12.57 14.32 -1.33
N GLN A 131 12.18 13.40 -0.45
CA GLN A 131 12.15 13.58 1.00
C GLN A 131 11.93 12.24 1.71
N GLU A 132 12.17 12.22 3.01
CA GLU A 132 11.76 11.13 3.90
C GLU A 132 10.29 11.34 4.30
N VAL A 133 9.51 10.25 4.28
CA VAL A 133 8.09 10.27 4.65
C VAL A 133 7.76 9.12 5.58
N THR A 134 6.82 9.37 6.50
CA THR A 134 6.27 8.33 7.37
C THR A 134 5.29 7.46 6.60
N VAL A 135 5.51 6.15 6.65
CA VAL A 135 4.65 5.07 6.13
C VAL A 135 3.70 4.64 7.23
N LYS A 136 2.43 4.41 6.87
CA LYS A 136 1.40 3.84 7.76
C LYS A 136 1.03 2.41 7.39
N GLN A 137 1.14 2.10 6.10
CA GLN A 137 0.77 0.82 5.53
C GLN A 137 1.66 0.51 4.34
N ALA A 138 2.00 -0.77 4.19
CA ALA A 138 2.63 -1.29 3.01
C ALA A 138 1.79 -2.44 2.42
N TRP A 139 1.66 -2.46 1.10
CA TRP A 139 0.94 -3.49 0.35
C TRP A 139 1.79 -4.02 -0.80
N TYR A 140 1.91 -5.33 -0.88
CA TYR A 140 2.72 -6.00 -1.90
C TYR A 140 1.86 -6.92 -2.76
N LEU A 141 1.97 -6.73 -4.09
CA LEU A 141 1.42 -7.67 -5.06
C LEU A 141 2.43 -8.80 -5.27
N ILE A 142 2.06 -10.01 -4.88
CA ILE A 142 2.92 -11.20 -4.91
C ILE A 142 2.36 -12.28 -5.84
N ASN A 143 3.23 -13.16 -6.32
CA ASN A 143 2.83 -14.36 -7.04
C ASN A 143 2.44 -15.46 -6.06
N THR A 144 1.30 -16.11 -6.28
CA THR A 144 0.82 -17.24 -5.48
C THR A 144 0.26 -18.34 -6.39
N SER A 145 -0.02 -19.52 -5.83
CA SER A 145 -0.74 -20.60 -6.54
C SER A 145 -2.17 -20.22 -6.94
N LEU A 146 -2.76 -19.19 -6.31
CA LEU A 146 -4.08 -18.63 -6.64
C LEU A 146 -3.99 -17.49 -7.67
N GLY A 147 -2.86 -17.36 -8.35
CA GLY A 147 -2.51 -16.20 -9.17
C GLY A 147 -1.96 -15.03 -8.33
N GLN A 148 -1.88 -13.84 -8.93
CA GLN A 148 -1.41 -12.66 -8.20
C GLN A 148 -2.38 -12.28 -7.08
N LYS A 149 -1.83 -12.01 -5.90
CA LYS A 149 -2.57 -11.64 -4.69
C LYS A 149 -1.81 -10.59 -3.90
N TRP A 150 -2.53 -9.88 -3.05
CA TRP A 150 -1.99 -8.83 -2.22
C TRP A 150 -1.76 -9.33 -0.78
N ILE A 151 -0.65 -8.92 -0.19
CA ILE A 151 -0.40 -8.96 1.26
C ILE A 151 -0.26 -7.52 1.76
N GLY A 152 -0.68 -7.28 3.00
CA GLY A 152 -0.68 -5.95 3.61
C GLY A 152 -0.11 -5.96 5.02
N TYR A 153 0.60 -4.90 5.35
CA TYR A 153 1.32 -4.68 6.61
C TYR A 153 0.95 -3.34 7.25
N ASN A 154 0.59 -3.35 8.54
CA ASN A 154 0.46 -2.11 9.34
C ASN A 154 1.83 -1.75 9.89
N VAL A 155 2.36 -0.59 9.48
CA VAL A 155 3.71 -0.11 9.78
C VAL A 155 3.64 0.99 10.82
#